data_AF-A0A2V8UDD3-F1
#
_entry.id   AF-A0A2V8UDD3-F1
#
_cell.length_a   1.000
_cell.length_b   1.000
_cell.length_c   1.000
_cell.angle_alpha   90.00
_cell.angle_beta   90.00
_cell.angle_gamma   90.00
#
_symmetry.space_group_name_H-M   'P 1'
#
loop_
_entity.id
_entity.type
_entity.pdbx_description
1 polymer ?
#
loop_
_entity_poly.entity_id
_entity_poly.type
_entity_poly.pdbx_seq_one_letter_code
_entity_poly.pdbx_strand_id
1 'polypeptide(L)' 'MEVFQLPPYWPELNATERIWNYTRKYVTHNRFFERPQDLCNALFSRFDYVRHHPQEIEDLLNPFF' A
#
# COMPACT_ATOMS: atom_id res chain seq x y z
N MET A 1 -10.78 19.50 2.66
CA MET A 1 -9.96 18.62 1.82
C MET A 1 -9.28 19.50 0.81
N GLU A 2 -7.95 19.62 0.90
CA GLU A 2 -7.14 20.29 -0.12
C GLU A 2 -6.67 19.25 -1.14
N VAL A 3 -6.70 19.60 -2.42
CA VAL A 3 -6.28 18.71 -3.50
C VAL A 3 -4.85 19.07 -3.90
N PHE A 4 -3.92 18.15 -3.70
CA PHE A 4 -2.55 18.29 -4.18
C PHE A 4 -2.46 17.81 -5.62
N GLN A 5 -2.14 18.71 -6.54
CA GLN A 5 -1.93 18.38 -7.95
C GLN A 5 -0.54 17.77 -8.11
N LEU A 6 -0.49 16.48 -8.46
CA LEU A 6 0.75 15.81 -8.77
C LEU A 6 1.13 16.02 -10.24
N PRO A 7 2.42 16.19 -10.56
CA PRO A 7 2.87 16.24 -11.93
C PRO A 7 2.62 14.91 -12.66
N PRO A 8 2.39 14.95 -13.98
CA PRO A 8 2.17 13.74 -14.75
C PRO A 8 3.40 12.82 -14.69
N TYR A 9 3.15 11.50 -14.54
CA TYR A 9 4.17 10.45 -14.54
C TYR A 9 5.23 10.49 -13.43
N TRP A 10 4.95 11.14 -12.29
CA TRP A 10 5.81 11.06 -11.08
C TRP A 10 5.18 10.20 -9.96
N PRO A 11 5.16 8.86 -10.12
CA PRO A 11 4.63 7.96 -9.11
C PRO A 11 5.45 7.97 -7.81
N GLU A 12 6.74 8.32 -7.87
CA GLU A 12 7.57 8.48 -6.66
C GLU A 12 7.07 9.55 -5.68
N LEU A 13 6.23 10.49 -6.16
CA LEU A 13 5.58 11.54 -5.37
C LEU A 13 4.19 11.13 -4.85
N ASN A 14 3.76 9.89 -5.07
CA ASN A 14 2.50 9.37 -4.57
C ASN A 14 2.72 8.34 -3.45
N ALA A 15 2.39 8.71 -2.21
CA ALA A 15 2.43 7.81 -1.06
C ALA A 15 1.63 6.52 -1.28
N THR A 16 0.53 6.61 -2.03
CA THR A 16 -0.35 5.47 -2.34
C THR A 16 0.37 4.41 -3.15
N GLU A 17 1.20 4.80 -4.13
CA GLU A 17 1.99 3.87 -4.95
C GLU A 17 2.99 3.08 -4.09
N ARG A 18 3.59 3.72 -3.08
CA ARG A 18 4.52 3.06 -2.15
C ARG A 18 3.81 2.02 -1.29
N ILE A 19 2.63 2.35 -0.78
CA ILE A 19 1.79 1.41 -0.02
C ILE A 19 1.37 0.23 -0.91
N TRP A 20 1.03 0.47 -2.18
CA TRP A 20 0.70 -0.61 -3.12
C TRP A 20 1.89 -1.53 -3.41
N ASN A 21 3.10 -0.98 -3.56
CA ASN A 21 4.30 -1.78 -3.75
C ASN A 21 4.58 -2.68 -2.53
N TYR A 22 4.50 -2.11 -1.32
CA TYR A 22 4.58 -2.88 -0.07
C TYR A 22 3.53 -3.99 -0.04
N THR A 23 2.27 -3.66 -0.30
CA THR A 23 1.17 -4.62 -0.26
C THR A 23 1.39 -5.74 -1.28
N ARG A 24 1.87 -5.41 -2.49
CA ARG A 24 2.24 -6.40 -3.50
C ARG A 24 3.35 -7.33 -2.98
N LYS A 25 4.42 -6.79 -2.39
CA LYS A 25 5.57 -7.55 -1.87
C LYS A 25 5.17 -8.53 -0.76
N TYR A 26 4.29 -8.13 0.16
CA TYR A 26 4.00 -8.91 1.37
C TYR A 26 2.72 -9.77 1.27
N VAL A 27 1.76 -9.40 0.42
CA VAL A 27 0.45 -10.06 0.36
C VAL A 27 0.28 -10.87 -0.90
N THR A 28 0.57 -10.30 -2.07
CA THR A 28 0.20 -10.92 -3.35
C THR A 28 1.39 -11.52 -4.10
N HIS A 29 2.62 -11.26 -3.67
CA HIS A 29 3.82 -11.78 -4.32
C HIS A 29 3.82 -13.31 -4.29
N ASN A 30 3.88 -13.92 -5.49
CA ASN A 30 3.86 -15.38 -5.69
C ASN A 30 2.70 -16.10 -4.98
N ARG A 31 1.54 -15.45 -4.84
CA ARG A 31 0.32 -16.08 -4.33
C ARG A 31 -0.74 -16.13 -5.41
N PHE A 32 -1.33 -17.30 -5.57
CA PHE A 32 -2.53 -17.48 -6.38
C PHE A 32 -3.77 -17.33 -5.49
N PHE A 33 -4.76 -16.61 -5.99
CA PHE A 33 -6.06 -16.44 -5.33
C PHE A 33 -7.14 -17.01 -6.24
N GLU A 34 -7.83 -18.03 -5.76
CA GLU A 34 -8.89 -18.71 -6.51
C GLU A 34 -10.11 -17.81 -6.72
N ARG A 35 -10.44 -16.97 -5.74
CA ARG A 35 -11.56 -16.04 -5.80
C ARG A 35 -11.12 -14.61 -5.50
N PRO A 36 -11.77 -13.60 -6.11
CA PRO A 36 -11.51 -12.20 -5.77
C PRO A 36 -11.67 -11.89 -4.28
N GLN A 37 -12.60 -12.57 -3.60
CA GLN A 37 -12.83 -12.40 -2.17
C GLN A 37 -11.60 -12.79 -1.34
N ASP A 38 -10.84 -13.80 -1.75
CA ASP A 38 -9.65 -14.27 -1.04
C ASP A 38 -8.53 -13.23 -1.14
N LEU A 39 -8.41 -12.57 -2.29
CA LEU A 39 -7.52 -11.41 -2.47
C LEU A 39 -7.94 -10.25 -1.54
N CYS A 40 -9.22 -9.86 -1.56
CA CYS A 40 -9.74 -8.78 -0.72
C CYS A 40 -9.47 -9.06 0.77
N ASN A 41 -9.75 -10.26 1.24
CA ASN A 41 -9.52 -10.65 2.63
C ASN A 41 -8.04 -10.56 3.01
N ALA A 42 -7.13 -11.01 2.12
CA ALA A 42 -5.69 -10.92 2.35
C ALA A 42 -5.20 -9.46 2.41
N LEU A 43 -5.71 -8.60 1.52
CA LEU A 43 -5.41 -7.17 1.51
C LEU A 43 -5.91 -6.49 2.79
N PHE A 44 -7.18 -6.69 3.15
CA PHE A 44 -7.76 -6.08 4.35
C PHE A 44 -7.06 -6.54 5.63
N SER A 45 -6.72 -7.83 5.73
CA SER A 45 -5.95 -8.35 6.85
C SER A 45 -4.57 -7.69 6.96
N ARG A 46 -3.89 -7.43 5.83
CA ARG A 46 -2.61 -6.72 5.83
C ARG A 46 -2.76 -5.26 6.24
N PHE A 47 -3.78 -4.56 5.75
CA PHE A 47 -4.03 -3.18 6.13
C PHE A 47 -4.38 -3.06 7.61
N ASP A 48 -5.16 -4.00 8.15
CA ASP A 48 -5.46 -4.03 9.58
C ASP A 48 -4.19 -4.30 10.41
N TYR A 49 -3.32 -5.21 9.98
CA TYR A 49 -2.01 -5.41 10.61
C TYR A 49 -1.17 -4.11 10.61
N VAL A 50 -1.04 -3.45 9.46
CA VAL A 50 -0.29 -2.19 9.34
C VAL A 50 -0.87 -1.09 10.20
N ARG A 51 -2.20 -1.02 10.36
CA ARG A 51 -2.86 -0.08 11.26
C ARG A 51 -2.43 -0.27 12.72
N HIS A 52 -2.18 -1.50 13.14
CA HIS A 52 -1.67 -1.81 14.49
C HIS A 52 -0.14 -1.70 14.59
N HIS A 53 0.57 -1.67 13.47
CA HIS A 53 2.03 -1.61 13.36
C HIS A 53 2.50 -0.52 12.38
N PRO A 54 2.22 0.77 12.64
CA PRO A 54 2.51 1.86 11.71
C PRO A 54 4.01 2.00 11.38
N GLN A 55 4.90 1.57 12.28
CA GLN A 55 6.35 1.55 12.06
C GLN A 55 6.78 0.75 10.81
N GLU A 56 5.97 -0.21 10.36
CA GLU A 56 6.26 -1.00 9.14
C GLU A 56 6.18 -0.18 7.84
N ILE A 57 5.39 0.90 7.85
CA ILE A 57 5.18 1.77 6.69
C ILE A 57 5.76 3.16 6.90
N GLU A 58 6.26 3.48 8.09
CA GLU A 58 6.82 4.79 8.44
C GLU A 58 8.00 5.14 7.54
N ASP A 59 8.95 4.23 7.35
CA ASP A 59 10.09 4.42 6.43
C ASP A 59 9.67 4.60 4.97
N LEU A 60 8.54 3.99 4.57
CA LEU A 60 8.00 4.13 3.22
C LEU A 60 7.36 5.49 3.00
N LEU A 61 6.83 6.09 4.07
CA LEU A 61 6.09 7.34 4.05
C LEU A 61 6.94 8.56 4.44
N ASN A 62 8.12 8.37 5.02
CA ASN A 62 9.06 9.40 5.44
C ASN A 62 9.30 10.53 4.39
N PRO A 63 9.39 10.29 3.07
CA PRO A 63 9.56 11.39 2.10
C PRO A 63 8.30 12.26 1.87
N PHE A 64 7.17 11.98 2.51
CA PHE A 64 5.91 12.71 2.36
C PHE A 64 5.46 13.49 3.60
N PHE A 65 6.19 13.37 4.71
CA PHE A 65 5.88 14.01 5.99
C PHE A 65 6.95 15.01 6.41
#